data_AF-A0A3N4UQL7-F1
#
_entry.id   AF-A0A3N4UQL7-F1
#
_cell.length_a   1.000
_cell.length_b   1.000
_cell.length_c   1.000
_cell.angle_alpha   90.00
_cell.angle_beta   90.00
_cell.angle_gamma   90.00
#
_symmetry.space_group_name_H-M   'P 1'
#
loop_
_entity.id
_entity.type
_entity.pdbx_description
1 polymer ?
#
loop_
_entity_poly.entity_id
_entity_poly.type
_entity_poly.pdbx_seq_one_letter_code
_entity_poly.pdbx_strand_id
1 'polypeptide(L)'
;MIPLPTVWIAAAALAAGAAGGYALASKVSASETAQAEARLARCEAGRAEDARAAAERTAALLARAQDADRAAAEKLAAQKAAFDKRLKEVRREIYSLSTGRECLSGALRLRLNRAIAGADDLPARPGGADPAAPEPADDTAVAQWIANAASAYDDCRARIDAIRHWDEVTHDGR
;
A
#
# COMPACT_ATOMS: atom_id res chain seq x y z
N MET A 1 47.59 28.06 75.88
CA MET A 1 46.25 28.66 75.98
C MET A 1 46.05 29.57 74.77
N ILE A 2 45.22 29.17 73.80
CA ILE A 2 44.92 30.00 72.62
C ILE A 2 44.01 31.15 73.10
N PRO A 3 44.31 32.41 72.78
CA PRO A 3 43.51 33.54 73.24
C PRO A 3 42.12 33.49 72.58
N LEU A 4 41.07 33.47 73.41
CA LEU A 4 39.64 33.55 73.04
C LEU A 4 39.31 34.47 71.83
N PRO A 5 39.89 35.67 71.65
CA PRO A 5 39.61 36.52 70.49
C PRO A 5 40.02 35.92 69.13
N THR A 6 41.07 35.08 69.08
CA THR A 6 41.51 34.47 67.81
C THR A 6 40.56 33.38 67.31
N VAL A 7 39.84 32.70 68.20
CA VAL A 7 38.86 31.66 67.85
C VAL A 7 37.63 32.28 67.19
N TRP A 8 37.17 33.44 67.67
CA TRP A 8 36.02 34.15 67.09
C TRP A 8 36.30 34.68 65.69
N ILE A 9 37.50 35.19 65.44
CA ILE A 9 37.90 35.69 64.12
C ILE A 9 37.98 34.52 63.12
N ALA A 10 38.57 33.38 63.52
CA ALA A 10 38.63 32.19 62.68
C ALA A 10 37.23 31.63 62.35
N ALA A 11 36.32 31.60 63.33
CA ALA A 11 34.94 31.17 63.12
C ALA A 11 34.17 32.09 62.16
N ALA A 12 34.34 33.41 62.28
CA ALA A 12 33.70 34.38 61.39
C ALA A 12 34.23 34.27 59.94
N ALA A 13 35.55 34.07 59.77
CA ALA A 13 36.15 33.87 58.46
C ALA A 13 35.68 32.58 57.77
N LEU A 14 35.56 31.48 58.53
CA LEU A 14 35.02 30.22 58.03
C LEU A 14 33.53 30.34 57.65
N ALA A 15 32.72 31.01 58.46
CA ALA A 15 31.30 31.23 58.18
C ALA A 15 31.11 32.09 56.91
N ALA A 16 31.89 33.15 56.76
CA ALA A 16 31.86 34.00 55.56
C ALA A 16 32.33 33.25 54.30
N GLY A 17 33.38 32.43 54.42
CA GLY A 17 33.86 31.57 53.33
C GLY A 17 32.83 30.51 52.91
N ALA A 18 32.16 29.88 53.87
CA ALA A 18 31.11 28.89 53.61
C ALA A 18 29.88 29.51 52.95
N ALA A 19 29.41 30.66 53.44
CA ALA A 19 28.28 31.37 52.85
C ALA A 19 28.58 31.87 51.42
N GLY A 20 29.78 32.42 51.19
CA GLY A 20 30.23 32.84 49.87
C GLY A 20 30.36 31.66 48.90
N GLY A 21 30.93 30.54 49.34
CA GLY A 21 31.04 29.31 48.56
C GLY A 21 29.69 28.72 48.17
N TYR A 22 28.73 28.67 49.10
CA TYR A 22 27.38 28.16 48.83
C TYR A 22 26.61 29.04 47.83
N ALA A 23 26.71 30.36 47.96
CA ALA A 23 26.06 31.30 47.04
C ALA A 23 26.64 31.26 45.62
N LEU A 24 27.94 30.98 45.48
CA LEU A 24 28.57 30.78 44.17
C LEU A 24 28.17 29.42 43.57
N ALA A 25 28.22 28.36 44.37
CA ALA A 25 27.82 27.02 43.95
C ALA A 25 26.37 26.97 43.44
N SER A 26 25.44 27.62 44.15
CA SER A 26 24.02 27.66 43.76
C SER A 26 23.77 28.43 42.45
N LYS A 27 24.54 29.49 42.20
CA LYS A 27 24.46 30.24 40.92
C LYS A 27 25.03 29.43 39.76
N VAL A 28 26.15 28.75 39.97
CA VAL A 28 26.75 27.88 38.96
C VAL A 28 25.80 26.74 38.62
N SER A 29 25.25 26.05 39.63
CA SER A 29 24.29 24.96 39.39
C SER A 29 23.03 25.45 38.69
N ALA A 30 22.48 26.61 39.08
CA ALA A 30 21.31 27.18 38.42
C ALA A 30 21.57 27.55 36.95
N SER A 31 22.80 27.99 36.62
CA SER A 31 23.19 28.28 35.25
C SER A 31 23.35 27.01 34.40
N GLU A 32 23.86 25.93 34.99
CA GLU A 32 24.00 24.63 34.33
C GLU A 32 22.63 23.99 34.08
N THR A 33 21.70 24.06 35.04
CA THR A 33 20.33 23.56 34.84
C THR A 33 19.59 24.36 33.76
N ALA A 34 19.71 25.69 33.75
CA ALA A 34 19.10 26.52 32.72
C ALA A 34 19.65 26.21 31.32
N GLN A 35 20.97 25.94 31.20
CA GLN A 35 21.56 25.51 29.94
C GLN A 35 21.10 24.12 29.51
N ALA A 36 20.96 23.18 30.46
CA ALA A 36 20.46 21.84 30.19
C ALA A 36 19.01 21.87 29.70
N GLU A 37 18.13 22.62 30.36
CA GLU A 37 16.74 22.82 29.94
C GLU A 37 16.64 23.46 28.55
N ALA A 38 17.45 24.50 28.29
CA ALA A 38 17.48 25.13 26.97
C ALA A 38 17.96 24.17 25.86
N ARG A 39 18.86 23.23 26.17
CA ARG A 39 19.28 22.19 25.23
C ARG A 39 18.17 21.16 24.99
N LEU A 40 17.47 20.75 26.05
CA LEU A 40 16.33 19.82 25.94
C LEU A 40 15.20 20.43 25.10
N ALA A 41 14.83 21.69 25.36
CA ALA A 41 13.81 22.40 24.60
C ALA A 41 14.17 22.52 23.11
N ARG A 42 15.44 22.77 22.78
CA ARG A 42 15.91 22.77 21.37
C ARG A 42 15.85 21.38 20.74
N CYS A 43 16.25 20.34 21.47
CA CYS A 43 16.16 18.96 20.98
C CYS A 43 14.70 18.52 20.76
N GLU A 44 13.78 18.94 21.63
CA GLU A 44 12.35 18.68 21.49
C GLU A 44 11.74 19.43 20.30
N ALA A 45 12.09 20.70 20.12
CA ALA A 45 11.66 21.48 18.96
C ALA A 45 12.16 20.85 17.65
N GLY A 46 13.44 20.48 17.57
CA GLY A 46 13.99 19.79 16.40
C GLY A 46 13.29 18.45 16.11
N ARG A 47 13.05 17.63 17.15
CA ARG A 47 12.28 16.39 16.98
C ARG A 47 10.85 16.63 16.49
N ALA A 48 10.20 17.69 16.95
CA ALA A 48 8.85 18.02 16.50
C ALA A 48 8.84 18.44 15.03
N GLU A 49 9.83 19.19 14.58
CA GLU A 49 10.00 19.57 13.16
C GLU A 49 10.31 18.34 12.29
N ASP A 50 11.24 17.49 12.72
CA ASP A 50 11.58 16.25 12.01
C ASP A 50 10.37 15.31 11.90
N ALA A 51 9.59 15.18 12.98
CA ALA A 51 8.37 14.37 12.99
C ALA A 51 7.31 14.92 12.03
N ARG A 52 7.15 16.24 11.95
CA ARG A 52 6.24 16.89 10.99
C ARG A 52 6.69 16.65 9.55
N ALA A 53 7.98 16.88 9.25
CA ALA A 53 8.52 16.65 7.92
C ALA A 53 8.42 15.17 7.50
N ALA A 54 8.64 14.23 8.44
CA ALA A 54 8.46 12.80 8.18
C ALA A 54 6.99 12.42 7.95
N ALA A 55 6.06 13.02 8.71
CA ALA A 55 4.63 12.81 8.53
C ALA A 55 4.16 13.35 7.17
N GLU A 56 4.61 14.54 6.76
CA GLU A 56 4.30 15.13 5.45
C GLU A 56 4.81 14.27 4.29
N ARG A 57 6.06 13.77 4.37
CA ARG A 57 6.61 12.86 3.36
C ARG A 57 5.79 11.57 3.26
N THR A 58 5.45 10.98 4.40
CA THR A 58 4.64 9.74 4.43
C THR A 58 3.23 10.00 3.89
N ALA A 59 2.61 11.13 4.24
CA ALA A 59 1.30 11.52 3.75
C ALA A 59 1.31 11.74 2.22
N ALA A 60 2.37 12.36 1.68
CA ALA A 60 2.51 12.56 0.24
C ALA A 60 2.68 11.23 -0.51
N LEU A 61 3.46 10.29 0.04
CA LEU A 61 3.60 8.95 -0.54
C LEU A 61 2.27 8.17 -0.50
N LEU A 62 1.55 8.24 0.63
CA LEU A 62 0.25 7.60 0.76
C LEU A 62 -0.79 8.19 -0.19
N ALA A 63 -0.81 9.52 -0.37
CA ALA A 63 -1.72 10.18 -1.30
C ALA A 63 -1.46 9.72 -2.76
N ARG A 64 -0.19 9.63 -3.17
CA ARG A 64 0.19 9.12 -4.49
C ARG A 64 -0.23 7.66 -4.69
N ALA A 65 -0.05 6.83 -3.67
CA ALA A 65 -0.50 5.44 -3.71
C ALA A 65 -2.03 5.34 -3.85
N GLN A 66 -2.79 6.13 -3.09
CA GLN A 66 -4.25 6.19 -3.19
C GLN A 66 -4.74 6.67 -4.55
N ASP A 67 -4.07 7.65 -5.15
CA ASP A 67 -4.39 8.13 -6.50
C ASP A 67 -4.14 7.06 -7.56
N ALA A 68 -3.02 6.34 -7.46
CA ALA A 68 -2.71 5.21 -8.33
C ALA A 68 -3.75 4.08 -8.18
N ASP A 69 -4.08 3.71 -6.95
CA ASP A 69 -5.09 2.68 -6.65
C ASP A 69 -6.46 3.05 -7.24
N ARG A 70 -6.88 4.31 -7.11
CA ARG A 70 -8.13 4.80 -7.68
C ARG A 70 -8.13 4.75 -9.21
N ALA A 71 -7.06 5.21 -9.85
CA ALA A 71 -6.93 5.16 -11.31
C ALA A 71 -6.94 3.72 -11.84
N ALA A 72 -6.25 2.81 -11.13
CA ALA A 72 -6.25 1.39 -11.45
C ALA A 72 -7.64 0.76 -11.29
N ALA A 73 -8.34 1.07 -10.20
CA ALA A 73 -9.69 0.60 -9.94
C ALA A 73 -10.69 1.08 -11.01
N GLU A 74 -10.61 2.35 -11.44
CA GLU A 74 -11.45 2.90 -12.51
C GLU A 74 -11.17 2.21 -13.85
N LYS A 75 -9.90 2.02 -14.21
CA LYS A 75 -9.50 1.31 -15.43
C LYS A 75 -10.00 -0.14 -15.43
N LEU A 76 -9.84 -0.84 -14.31
CA LEU A 76 -10.31 -2.21 -14.14
C LEU A 76 -11.85 -2.29 -14.25
N ALA A 77 -12.57 -1.37 -13.60
CA ALA A 77 -14.02 -1.31 -13.68
C ALA A 77 -14.51 -1.08 -15.12
N ALA A 78 -13.86 -0.18 -15.87
CA ALA A 78 -14.19 0.07 -17.27
C ALA A 78 -13.91 -1.15 -18.16
N GLN A 79 -12.77 -1.83 -17.97
CA GLN A 79 -12.43 -3.05 -18.69
C GLN A 79 -13.42 -4.18 -18.39
N LYS A 80 -13.77 -4.40 -17.12
CA LYS A 80 -14.74 -5.41 -16.70
C LYS A 80 -16.14 -5.10 -17.27
N ALA A 81 -16.58 -3.86 -17.24
CA ALA A 81 -17.86 -3.48 -17.84
C ALA A 81 -17.90 -3.74 -19.36
N ALA A 82 -16.81 -3.43 -20.07
CA ALA A 82 -16.69 -3.71 -21.50
C ALA A 82 -16.63 -5.21 -21.80
N PHE A 83 -15.99 -6.01 -20.94
CA PHE A 83 -15.97 -7.46 -21.06
C PHE A 83 -17.36 -8.06 -20.78
N ASP A 84 -18.01 -7.67 -19.68
CA ASP A 84 -19.34 -8.15 -19.31
C ASP A 84 -20.39 -7.83 -20.37
N LYS A 85 -20.30 -6.65 -21.01
CA LYS A 85 -21.16 -6.29 -22.14
C LYS A 85 -20.96 -7.26 -23.32
N ARG A 86 -19.71 -7.49 -23.71
CA ARG A 86 -19.36 -8.44 -24.79
C ARG A 86 -19.82 -9.86 -24.47
N LEU A 87 -19.65 -10.30 -23.22
CA LEU A 87 -20.08 -11.62 -22.77
C LEU A 87 -21.60 -11.78 -22.81
N LYS A 88 -22.36 -10.75 -22.40
CA LYS A 88 -23.83 -10.74 -22.51
C LYS A 88 -24.31 -10.82 -23.95
N GLU A 89 -23.67 -10.09 -24.87
CA GLU A 89 -23.97 -10.15 -26.31
C GLU A 89 -23.69 -11.55 -26.86
N VAL A 90 -22.52 -12.13 -26.57
CA VAL A 90 -22.17 -13.49 -26.98
C VAL A 90 -23.15 -14.52 -26.41
N ARG A 91 -23.50 -14.44 -25.13
CA ARG A 91 -24.48 -15.37 -24.53
C ARG A 91 -25.85 -15.29 -25.19
N ARG A 92 -26.33 -14.09 -25.50
CA ARG A 92 -27.59 -13.92 -26.24
C ARG A 92 -27.51 -14.52 -27.63
N GLU A 93 -26.41 -14.30 -28.32
CA GLU A 93 -26.19 -14.84 -29.67
C GLU A 93 -26.06 -16.36 -29.68
N ILE A 94 -25.46 -16.96 -28.64
CA ILE A 94 -25.39 -18.42 -28.47
C ILE A 94 -26.79 -19.03 -28.52
N TYR A 95 -27.76 -18.48 -27.78
CA TYR A 95 -29.14 -18.98 -27.82
C TYR A 95 -29.82 -18.84 -29.18
N SER A 96 -29.40 -17.86 -30.01
CA SER A 96 -29.98 -17.65 -31.35
C SER A 96 -29.31 -18.47 -32.45
N LEU A 97 -28.05 -18.86 -32.25
CA LEU A 97 -27.21 -19.52 -33.25
C LEU A 97 -26.98 -21.01 -32.95
N SER A 98 -27.33 -21.45 -31.74
CA SER A 98 -27.31 -22.86 -31.40
C SER A 98 -28.46 -23.59 -32.10
N THR A 99 -28.15 -24.81 -32.52
CA THR A 99 -29.05 -25.65 -33.32
C THR A 99 -29.52 -26.89 -32.55
N GLY A 100 -29.07 -27.06 -31.29
CA GLY A 100 -29.34 -28.24 -30.49
C GLY A 100 -28.63 -29.49 -31.04
N ARG A 101 -27.60 -29.30 -31.86
CA ARG A 101 -26.84 -30.38 -32.49
C ARG A 101 -25.60 -30.70 -31.67
N GLU A 102 -25.14 -31.93 -31.77
CA GLU A 102 -23.93 -32.42 -31.08
C GLU A 102 -22.65 -31.67 -31.49
N CYS A 103 -22.64 -31.06 -32.68
CA CYS A 103 -21.49 -30.31 -33.21
C CYS A 103 -21.77 -28.81 -33.28
N LEU A 104 -20.78 -28.01 -32.86
CA LEU A 104 -20.83 -26.55 -32.97
C LEU A 104 -21.03 -26.07 -34.41
N SER A 105 -22.07 -25.25 -34.64
CA SER A 105 -22.32 -24.65 -35.95
C SER A 105 -21.17 -23.72 -36.38
N GLY A 106 -20.92 -23.63 -37.69
CA GLY A 106 -19.82 -22.79 -38.22
C GLY A 106 -19.95 -21.31 -37.85
N ALA A 107 -21.18 -20.79 -37.83
CA ALA A 107 -21.48 -19.43 -37.38
C ALA A 107 -21.14 -19.22 -35.91
N LEU A 108 -21.47 -20.19 -35.05
CA LEU A 108 -21.17 -20.14 -33.63
C LEU A 108 -19.66 -20.19 -33.35
N ARG A 109 -18.91 -21.00 -34.12
CA ARG A 109 -17.43 -21.04 -34.05
C ARG A 109 -16.80 -19.70 -34.41
N LEU A 110 -17.22 -19.09 -35.52
CA LEU A 110 -16.71 -17.78 -35.95
C LEU A 110 -17.01 -16.69 -34.91
N ARG A 111 -18.20 -16.74 -34.28
CA ARG A 111 -18.58 -15.76 -33.26
C ARG A 111 -17.78 -15.91 -31.98
N LEU A 112 -17.57 -17.14 -31.51
CA LEU A 112 -16.73 -17.43 -30.35
C LEU A 112 -15.28 -17.03 -30.59
N ASN A 113 -14.71 -17.34 -31.77
CA ASN A 113 -13.36 -16.91 -32.13
C ASN A 113 -13.23 -15.38 -32.13
N ARG A 114 -14.23 -14.65 -32.66
CA ARG A 114 -14.22 -13.17 -32.61
C ARG A 114 -14.33 -12.62 -31.18
N ALA A 115 -15.03 -13.32 -30.29
CA ALA A 115 -15.12 -12.94 -28.89
C ALA A 115 -13.78 -13.14 -28.15
N ILE A 116 -12.99 -14.13 -28.56
CA ILE A 116 -11.71 -14.50 -27.95
C ILE A 116 -10.51 -13.82 -28.62
N ALA A 117 -10.64 -13.30 -29.85
CA ALA A 117 -9.56 -12.67 -30.63
C ALA A 117 -8.86 -11.44 -30.00
N GLY A 118 -9.24 -11.02 -28.80
CA GLY A 118 -8.49 -10.06 -27.98
C GLY A 118 -7.58 -10.70 -26.92
N ALA A 119 -7.37 -12.01 -26.98
CA ALA A 119 -6.67 -12.83 -25.99
C ALA A 119 -5.32 -13.38 -26.50
N ASP A 120 -4.65 -12.66 -27.42
CA ASP A 120 -3.37 -13.08 -28.02
C ASP A 120 -2.21 -13.20 -27.00
N ASP A 121 -2.41 -12.74 -25.76
CA ASP A 121 -1.40 -12.69 -24.70
C ASP A 121 -1.85 -13.46 -23.43
N LEU A 122 -2.37 -14.68 -23.62
CA LEU A 122 -2.77 -15.56 -22.52
C LEU A 122 -1.53 -16.14 -21.82
N PRO A 123 -1.40 -16.00 -20.48
CA PRO A 123 -0.30 -16.61 -19.74
C PRO A 123 -0.30 -18.14 -19.86
N ALA A 124 0.89 -18.75 -19.80
CA ALA A 124 1.05 -20.20 -19.84
C ALA A 124 0.19 -20.87 -18.76
N ARG A 125 -0.54 -21.94 -19.13
CA ARG A 125 -1.49 -22.66 -18.29
C ARG A 125 -0.86 -23.05 -16.93
N PRO A 126 -1.36 -22.53 -15.79
CA PRO A 126 -0.96 -23.05 -14.50
C PRO A 126 -1.54 -24.47 -14.31
N GLY A 127 -0.73 -25.36 -13.75
CA GLY A 127 -1.03 -26.78 -13.61
C GLY A 127 -2.20 -27.07 -12.67
N GLY A 128 -2.97 -28.11 -13.03
CA GLY A 128 -4.12 -28.62 -12.29
C GLY A 128 -5.36 -28.71 -13.20
N ALA A 129 -5.73 -29.93 -13.62
CA ALA A 129 -7.03 -30.14 -14.23
C ALA A 129 -8.07 -30.18 -13.11
N ASP A 130 -9.01 -29.22 -13.13
CA ASP A 130 -10.28 -29.36 -12.42
C ASP A 130 -10.97 -30.66 -12.89
N PRO A 131 -11.76 -31.34 -12.04
CA PRO A 131 -12.49 -32.54 -12.46
C PRO A 131 -13.30 -32.21 -13.70
N ALA A 132 -13.26 -33.12 -14.68
CA ALA A 132 -13.90 -32.94 -15.97
C ALA A 132 -15.36 -32.54 -15.76
N ALA A 133 -15.72 -31.35 -16.25
CA ALA A 133 -17.11 -30.97 -16.40
C ALA A 133 -17.82 -32.06 -17.23
N PRO A 134 -19.09 -32.38 -16.94
CA PRO A 134 -19.84 -33.36 -17.73
C PRO A 134 -19.76 -32.99 -19.21
N GLU A 135 -19.63 -34.01 -20.08
CA GLU A 135 -19.57 -33.77 -21.53
C GLU A 135 -20.80 -32.95 -21.95
N PRO A 136 -20.60 -31.86 -22.72
CA PRO A 136 -21.72 -31.05 -23.16
C PRO A 136 -22.59 -31.85 -24.12
N ALA A 137 -23.88 -31.99 -23.80
CA ALA A 137 -24.81 -32.80 -24.59
C ALA A 137 -25.16 -32.20 -25.97
N ASP A 138 -24.97 -30.89 -26.15
CA ASP A 138 -25.26 -30.17 -27.39
C ASP A 138 -24.36 -28.94 -27.60
N ASP A 139 -24.43 -28.34 -28.79
CA ASP A 139 -23.69 -27.15 -29.22
C ASP A 139 -23.92 -25.93 -28.34
N THR A 140 -25.09 -25.83 -27.68
CA THR A 140 -25.39 -24.77 -26.71
C THR A 140 -24.54 -24.96 -25.46
N ALA A 141 -24.47 -26.18 -24.92
CA ALA A 141 -23.70 -26.50 -23.74
C ALA A 141 -22.19 -26.30 -23.99
N VAL A 142 -21.67 -26.70 -25.16
CA VAL A 142 -20.27 -26.43 -25.53
C VAL A 142 -20.00 -24.93 -25.62
N ALA A 143 -20.87 -24.15 -26.26
CA ALA A 143 -20.67 -22.72 -26.41
C ALA A 143 -20.75 -21.96 -25.08
N GLN A 144 -21.64 -22.39 -24.17
CA GLN A 144 -21.68 -21.87 -22.80
C GLN A 144 -20.41 -22.20 -22.02
N TRP A 145 -19.89 -23.41 -22.15
CA TRP A 145 -18.62 -23.81 -21.54
C TRP A 145 -17.47 -22.92 -22.04
N ILE A 146 -17.36 -22.69 -23.35
CA ILE A 146 -16.35 -21.79 -23.94
C ILE A 146 -16.48 -20.37 -23.38
N ALA A 147 -17.71 -19.84 -23.31
CA ALA A 147 -17.95 -18.50 -22.77
C ALA A 147 -17.56 -18.38 -21.28
N ASN A 148 -17.82 -19.42 -20.49
CA ASN A 148 -17.43 -19.46 -19.08
C ASN A 148 -15.90 -19.56 -18.92
N ALA A 149 -15.24 -20.38 -19.74
CA ALA A 149 -13.78 -20.47 -19.75
C ALA A 149 -13.15 -19.11 -20.12
N ALA A 150 -13.66 -18.42 -21.13
CA ALA A 150 -13.19 -17.09 -21.51
C ALA A 150 -13.32 -16.08 -20.36
N SER A 151 -14.43 -16.14 -19.60
CA SER A 151 -14.62 -15.29 -18.41
C SER A 151 -13.59 -15.58 -17.32
N ALA A 152 -13.30 -16.86 -17.04
CA ALA A 152 -12.32 -17.24 -16.03
C ALA A 152 -10.91 -16.76 -16.40
N TYR A 153 -10.53 -16.87 -17.68
CA TYR A 153 -9.23 -16.35 -18.15
C TYR A 153 -9.14 -14.82 -18.07
N ASP A 154 -10.21 -14.09 -18.37
CA ASP A 154 -10.21 -12.63 -18.25
C ASP A 154 -10.06 -12.18 -16.79
N ASP A 155 -10.76 -12.83 -15.85
CA ASP A 155 -10.60 -12.57 -14.42
C ASP A 155 -9.17 -12.89 -13.93
N CYS A 156 -8.57 -14.00 -14.40
CA CYS A 156 -7.17 -14.31 -14.12
C CYS A 156 -6.21 -13.24 -14.64
N ARG A 157 -6.39 -12.78 -15.89
CA ARG A 157 -5.58 -11.73 -16.48
C ARG A 157 -5.70 -10.43 -15.70
N ALA A 158 -6.91 -10.01 -15.37
CA ALA A 158 -7.17 -8.80 -14.60
C ALA A 158 -6.44 -8.81 -13.24
N ARG A 159 -6.37 -9.96 -12.57
CA ARG A 159 -5.62 -10.11 -11.32
C ARG A 159 -4.11 -9.99 -11.52
N ILE A 160 -3.55 -10.55 -12.58
CA ILE A 160 -2.12 -10.45 -12.90
C ILE A 160 -1.75 -9.00 -13.24
N ASP A 161 -2.57 -8.33 -14.05
CA ASP A 161 -2.34 -6.93 -14.42
C ASP A 161 -2.39 -6.01 -13.20
N ALA A 162 -3.30 -6.27 -12.24
CA ALA A 162 -3.34 -5.54 -10.98
C ALA A 162 -2.06 -5.72 -10.14
N ILE A 163 -1.53 -6.95 -10.08
CA ILE A 163 -0.26 -7.23 -9.37
C ILE A 163 0.91 -6.51 -10.05
N ARG A 164 1.00 -6.56 -11.39
CA ARG A 164 2.04 -5.83 -12.14
C ARG A 164 1.99 -4.34 -11.89
N HIS A 165 0.80 -3.74 -11.97
CA HIS A 165 0.65 -2.32 -11.72
C HIS A 165 1.07 -1.91 -10.30
N TRP A 166 0.71 -2.71 -9.31
CA TRP A 166 1.15 -2.48 -7.93
C TRP A 166 2.67 -2.59 -7.80
N ASP A 167 3.30 -3.56 -8.46
CA ASP A 167 4.75 -3.73 -8.46
C ASP A 167 5.47 -2.53 -9.11
N GLU A 168 5.02 -2.08 -10.29
CA GLU A 168 5.53 -0.88 -10.98
C GLU A 168 5.47 0.36 -10.07
N VAL A 169 4.34 0.59 -9.39
CA VAL A 169 4.17 1.76 -8.51
C VAL A 169 5.02 1.68 -7.23
N THR A 170 5.31 0.48 -6.74
CA THR A 170 5.98 0.27 -5.44
C THR A 170 7.49 -0.01 -5.54
N HIS A 171 7.97 -0.55 -6.66
CA HIS A 171 9.37 -0.96 -6.84
C HIS A 171 10.18 -0.12 -7.85
N ASP A 172 9.57 0.47 -8.90
CA ASP A 172 10.32 1.28 -9.90
C ASP A 172 10.68 2.70 -9.42
N GLY A 173 10.31 3.07 -8.18
CA GLY A 173 10.69 4.34 -7.57
C GLY A 173 12.07 4.35 -6.90
N ARG A 174 12.92 3.33 -7.12
CA ARG A 174 14.23 3.18 -6.49
C ARG A 174 15.38 3.25 -7.49
#